data_AF-A0A0V7ZP20-F1
#
_entry.id   AF-A0A0V7ZP20-F1
#
_cell.length_a   1.000
_cell.length_b   1.000
_cell.length_c   1.000
_cell.angle_alpha   90.00
_cell.angle_beta   90.00
_cell.angle_gamma   90.00
#
_symmetry.space_group_name_H-M   'P 1'
#
loop_
_entity.id
_entity.type
_entity.pdbx_description
1 polymer ?
#
loop_
_entity_poly.entity_id
_entity_poly.type
_entity_poly.pdbx_seq_one_letter_code
_entity_poly.pdbx_strand_id
1 'polypeptide(L)'
;MFTQELIFISYELGINMKESRLSIRVSSEELEFIKKSAADAGMTLADYCLSAIRDKQGFKPEAYDNISLHQRIKVLEEKFEILSKQLG
;
A
#
# COMPACT_ATOMS: atom_id res chain seq x y z
N MET A 1 -5.70 -26.90 0.19
CA MET A 1 -4.82 -26.57 -0.95
C MET A 1 -4.44 -25.10 -0.76
N PHE A 2 -3.19 -24.77 -0.41
CA PHE A 2 -2.80 -23.37 -0.19
C PHE A 2 -2.47 -22.74 -1.55
N THR A 3 -3.40 -21.96 -2.09
CA THR A 3 -3.17 -21.18 -3.30
C THR A 3 -2.37 -19.94 -2.94
N GLN A 4 -1.17 -19.84 -3.51
CA GLN A 4 -0.31 -18.67 -3.37
C GLN A 4 -0.38 -17.87 -4.66
N GLU A 5 -0.63 -16.58 -4.54
CA GLU A 5 -0.69 -15.63 -5.65
C GLU A 5 0.57 -14.77 -5.67
N LEU A 6 0.99 -14.39 -6.88
CA LEU A 6 2.18 -13.57 -7.13
C LEU A 6 1.77 -12.15 -7.52
N ILE A 7 2.21 -11.17 -6.74
CA ILE A 7 2.09 -9.75 -7.10
C ILE A 7 3.40 -9.34 -7.77
N PHE A 8 3.31 -8.79 -8.98
CA PHE A 8 4.44 -8.18 -9.68
C PHE A 8 4.38 -6.67 -9.55
N ILE A 9 5.46 -6.07 -9.05
CA ILE A 9 5.60 -4.63 -8.89
C ILE A 9 6.81 -4.19 -9.71
N SER A 10 6.57 -3.43 -10.79
CA SER A 10 7.62 -2.71 -11.52
C SER A 10 7.80 -1.33 -10.88
N TYR A 11 9.03 -0.91 -10.63
CA TYR A 11 9.35 0.41 -10.09
C TYR A 11 10.71 0.91 -10.56
N GLU A 12 10.88 2.24 -10.54
CA GLU A 12 12.12 2.93 -10.94
C GLU A 12 12.85 3.45 -9.69
N LEU A 13 14.17 3.23 -9.63
CA LEU A 13 15.05 3.71 -8.55
C LEU A 13 16.19 4.57 -9.12
N GLY A 14 16.21 5.86 -8.78
CA GLY A 14 17.37 6.76 -8.98
C GLY A 14 17.66 7.22 -10.41
N ILE A 15 18.75 8.00 -10.56
CA ILE A 15 19.15 8.75 -11.79
C ILE A 15 19.50 7.84 -12.98
N ASN A 16 19.69 6.53 -12.74
CA ASN A 16 19.78 5.52 -13.80
C ASN A 16 18.50 4.66 -13.76
N MET A 17 17.53 4.98 -14.63
CA MET A 17 16.26 4.28 -14.76
C MET A 17 16.47 2.80 -15.11
N LYS A 18 16.63 1.94 -14.09
CA LYS A 18 16.58 0.49 -14.23
C LYS A 18 15.23 0.02 -13.71
N GLU A 19 14.42 -0.50 -14.61
CA GLU A 19 13.15 -1.14 -14.26
C GLU A 19 13.45 -2.36 -13.39
N SER A 20 13.04 -2.30 -12.13
CA SER A 20 13.22 -3.38 -11.16
C SER A 20 11.88 -4.03 -10.88
N ARG A 21 11.86 -5.37 -10.80
CA ARG A 21 10.66 -6.15 -10.53
C ARG A 21 10.75 -6.82 -9.17
N LEU A 22 9.75 -6.59 -8.32
CA LEU A 22 9.56 -7.31 -7.07
C LEU A 22 8.41 -8.30 -7.22
N SER A 23 8.63 -9.55 -6.80
CA SER A 23 7.59 -10.57 -6.72
C SER A 23 7.30 -10.89 -5.26
N ILE A 24 6.05 -10.72 -4.86
CA ILE A 24 5.59 -11.00 -3.49
C ILE A 24 4.60 -12.14 -3.56
N ARG A 25 4.83 -13.16 -2.72
CA ARG A 25 3.98 -14.33 -2.59
C ARG A 25 3.05 -14.13 -1.41
N VAL A 26 1.76 -14.13 -1.67
CA VAL A 26 0.71 -13.94 -0.67
C VAL A 26 -0.36 -15.01 -0.84
N SER A 27 -1.12 -15.30 0.22
CA SER A 27 -2.35 -16.08 0.08
C SER A 27 -3.43 -15.27 -0.64
N SER A 28 -4.46 -15.95 -1.15
CA SER A 28 -5.59 -15.29 -1.81
C SER A 28 -6.36 -14.33 -0.88
N GLU A 29 -6.53 -14.71 0.39
CA GLU A 29 -7.18 -13.85 1.39
C GLU A 29 -6.38 -12.57 1.65
N GLU A 30 -5.04 -12.70 1.75
CA GLU A 30 -4.16 -11.54 1.89
C GLU A 30 -4.18 -10.65 0.65
N LEU A 31 -4.21 -11.24 -0.56
CA LEU A 31 -4.29 -10.47 -1.80
C LEU A 31 -5.58 -9.64 -1.87
N GLU A 32 -6.72 -10.22 -1.52
CA GLU A 32 -8.00 -9.51 -1.47
C GLU A 32 -7.97 -8.37 -0.45
N PHE A 33 -7.40 -8.62 0.73
CA PHE A 33 -7.24 -7.59 1.75
C PHE A 33 -6.37 -6.43 1.28
N ILE A 34 -5.23 -6.71 0.62
CA ILE A 34 -4.33 -5.68 0.11
C ILE A 34 -5.01 -4.87 -1.01
N LYS A 35 -5.71 -5.54 -1.94
CA LYS A 35 -6.47 -4.87 -3.01
C LYS A 35 -7.53 -3.91 -2.44
N LYS A 36 -8.27 -4.37 -1.43
CA LYS A 36 -9.26 -3.52 -0.75
C LYS A 36 -8.60 -2.32 -0.07
N SER A 37 -7.49 -2.54 0.62
CA SER A 37 -6.77 -1.48 1.32
C SER A 37 -6.18 -0.43 0.36
N ALA A 38 -5.69 -0.87 -0.81
CA ALA A 38 -5.23 0.03 -1.87
C ALA A 38 -6.39 0.85 -2.45
N ALA A 39 -7.54 0.22 -2.69
CA ALA A 39 -8.74 0.90 -3.17
C ALA A 39 -9.30 1.92 -2.17
N ASP A 40 -9.38 1.55 -0.88
CA ASP A 40 -9.78 2.46 0.21
C ASP A 40 -8.85 3.69 0.24
N ALA A 41 -7.56 3.49 0.02
CA ALA A 41 -6.55 4.54 -0.01
C ALA A 41 -6.51 5.35 -1.32
N GLY A 42 -7.32 5.00 -2.33
CA GLY A 42 -7.31 5.65 -3.64
C GLY A 42 -6.03 5.43 -4.45
N MET A 43 -5.32 4.33 -4.18
CA MET A 43 -4.02 4.02 -4.78
C MET A 43 -4.08 2.81 -5.69
N THR A 44 -3.13 2.74 -6.63
CA THR A 44 -2.88 1.48 -7.33
C THR A 44 -2.28 0.46 -6.37
N LEU A 45 -2.49 -0.84 -6.64
CA LEU A 45 -1.91 -1.93 -5.86
C LEU A 45 -0.38 -1.83 -5.79
N ALA A 46 0.27 -1.41 -6.89
CA ALA A 46 1.71 -1.25 -6.96
C ALA A 46 2.20 -0.13 -6.04
N ASP A 47 1.58 1.05 -6.11
CA ASP A 47 1.96 2.21 -5.29
C ASP A 47 1.73 1.95 -3.80
N TYR A 48 0.60 1.31 -3.47
CA TYR A 48 0.29 0.93 -2.10
C TYR A 48 1.34 -0.01 -1.51
N CYS A 49 1.72 -1.05 -2.26
CA CYS A 49 2.75 -2.00 -1.83
C CYS A 49 4.13 -1.35 -1.73
N LEU A 50 4.52 -0.50 -2.69
CA LEU A 50 5.80 0.22 -2.64
C LEU A 50 5.87 1.17 -1.45
N SER A 51 4.80 1.92 -1.20
CA SER A 51 4.68 2.82 -0.05
C SER A 51 4.82 2.03 1.27
N ALA A 52 4.13 0.91 1.41
CA ALA A 52 4.23 0.06 2.61
C ALA A 52 5.64 -0.50 2.83
N ILE A 53 6.35 -0.89 1.77
CA ILE A 53 7.74 -1.37 1.84
C ILE A 53 8.68 -0.24 2.26
N ARG A 54 8.54 0.95 1.66
CA ARG A 54 9.34 2.14 1.99
C ARG A 54 9.15 2.57 3.44
N ASP A 55 7.89 2.60 3.92
CA ASP A 55 7.54 2.91 5.30
C ASP A 55 8.27 1.96 6.28
N LYS A 56 8.25 0.65 6.01
CA LYS A 56 8.91 -0.36 6.85
C LYS A 56 10.43 -0.26 6.86
N GLN A 57 11.03 0.24 5.77
CA GLN A 57 12.47 0.47 5.66
C GLN A 57 12.92 1.80 6.30
N GLY A 58 11.98 2.61 6.82
CA GLY A 58 12.29 3.88 7.47
C GLY A 58 12.71 4.98 6.49
N PHE A 59 12.44 4.81 5.19
CA PHE A 59 12.62 5.89 4.23
C PHE A 59 11.60 6.98 4.52
N LYS A 60 12.08 8.22 4.69
CA LYS A 60 11.17 9.36 4.81
C LYS A 60 10.50 9.59 3.45
N PRO A 61 9.17 9.77 3.42
CA PRO A 61 8.45 10.03 2.18
C PRO A 61 8.98 11.31 1.55
N GLU A 62 9.39 11.24 0.28
CA GLU A 62 9.67 12.44 -0.51
C GLU A 62 8.34 13.15 -0.83
N ALA A 63 8.37 14.43 -1.24
CA ALA A 63 7.18 15.27 -1.37
C ALA A 63 6.06 14.71 -2.28
N TYR A 64 6.37 13.75 -3.16
CA TYR A 64 5.38 13.04 -3.99
C TYR A 64 4.61 11.95 -3.22
N ASP A 65 5.24 11.30 -2.22
CA ASP A 65 4.61 10.33 -1.32
C ASP A 65 3.73 11.00 -0.25
N ASN A 66 3.79 12.34 -0.12
CA ASN A 66 2.96 13.10 0.81
C ASN A 66 1.47 13.03 0.46
N ILE A 67 1.12 12.97 -0.84
CA ILE A 67 -0.26 12.82 -1.29
C ILE A 67 -0.80 11.44 -0.86
N SER A 68 0.04 10.41 -0.99
CA SER A 68 -0.29 9.04 -0.58
C SER A 68 -0.50 8.95 0.95
N LEU A 69 0.38 9.56 1.74
CA LEU A 69 0.20 9.59 3.19
C LEU A 69 -1.02 10.38 3.65
N HIS A 70 -1.31 11.53 3.03
CA HIS A 70 -2.51 12.30 3.35
C HIS A 70 -3.79 11.50 3.08
N GLN A 71 -3.83 10.73 1.98
CA GLN A 71 -4.96 9.85 1.68
C GLN A 71 -5.09 8.71 2.71
N ARG A 72 -3.98 8.09 3.11
CA ARG A 72 -3.98 7.03 4.14
C ARG A 72 -4.40 7.54 5.52
N ILE A 73 -3.95 8.74 5.90
CA ILE A 73 -4.38 9.40 7.15
C ILE A 73 -5.88 9.68 7.11
N LYS A 74 -6.38 10.24 6.00
CA LYS A 74 -7.82 10.52 5.86
C LYS A 74 -8.69 9.27 6.02
N VAL A 75 -8.29 8.15 5.41
CA VAL A 75 -9.01 6.86 5.57
C VAL A 75 -8.96 6.36 7.01
N LEU A 76 -7.83 6.55 7.71
CA LEU A 76 -7.70 6.18 9.12
C LEU A 76 -8.60 7.06 10.02
N GLU A 77 -8.67 8.36 9.75
CA GLU A 77 -9.56 9.30 10.45
C GLU A 77 -11.04 8.92 10.25
N GLU A 78 -11.45 8.62 9.02
CA GLU A 78 -12.81 8.17 8.71
C GLU A 78 -13.17 6.86 9.44
N LYS A 79 -12.25 5.88 9.46
CA LYS A 79 -12.45 4.62 10.20
C LYS A 79 -12.52 4.85 11.70
N PHE A 80 -11.71 5.77 12.24
CA PHE A 80 -11.74 6.13 13.65
C PHE A 80 -13.05 6.80 14.07
N GLU A 81 -13.60 7.70 13.24
CA GLU A 81 -14.91 8.31 13.51
C GLU A 81 -16.04 7.27 13.54
N ILE A 82 -16.04 6.32 12.59
CA ILE A 82 -17.03 5.25 12.54
C ILE A 82 -16.96 4.40 13.82
N LEU A 83 -15.76 3.99 14.22
CA LEU A 83 -15.54 3.22 15.44
C LEU A 83 -15.96 4.00 16.69
N SER A 84 -15.65 5.30 16.76
CA SER A 84 -16.03 6.15 17.89
C SER A 84 -17.54 6.28 18.03
N LYS A 85 -18.29 6.30 16.91
CA LYS A 85 -19.77 6.32 16.91
C LYS A 85 -20.41 4.98 17.28
N GLN A 86 -19.67 3.87 17.18
CA GLN A 86 -20.16 2.54 17.54
C GLN A 86 -19.89 2.18 19.02
N LEU A 87 -18.96 2.87 19.66
CA LEU A 87 -18.55 2.66 21.05
C LEU A 87 -19.18 3.65 22.05
N GLY A 88 -19.86 4.69 21.55
CA GLY A 88 -20.69 5.61 22.34
C GLY A 88 -22.17 5.30 22.18
#